data_AF-A0A373I0S3-F1
#
_entry.id   AF-A0A373I0S3-F1
#
_cell.length_a   1.000
_cell.length_b   1.000
_cell.length_c   1.000
_cell.angle_alpha   90.00
_cell.angle_beta   90.00
_cell.angle_gamma   90.00
#
_symmetry.space_group_name_H-M   'P 1'
#
loop_
_entity.id
_entity.type
_entity.pdbx_description
1 polymer ?
#
loop_
_entity_poly.entity_id
_entity_poly.type
_entity_poly.pdbx_seq_one_letter_code
_entity_poly.pdbx_strand_id
1 'polypeptide(L)'
;MGLFSRKSKVDYDLVFREQYKSLNRIHQQARDELDYKVKESLMEVVVEKYRELLELIDKGAKQDPKHFEALKKNAEDELQTIKNINEDA
;
A
#
# COMPACT_ATOMS: atom_id res chain seq x y z
N MET A 1 20.37 -40.54 0.07
CA MET A 1 19.17 -40.11 0.82
C MET A 1 18.88 -38.66 0.44
N GLY A 2 17.75 -38.39 -0.21
CA GLY A 2 17.41 -37.08 -0.72
C GLY A 2 17.06 -36.10 0.40
N LEU A 3 17.90 -35.09 0.60
CA LEU A 3 17.63 -33.97 1.48
C LEU A 3 16.54 -33.11 0.83
N PHE A 4 15.33 -33.19 1.40
CA PHE A 4 14.17 -32.40 1.00
C PHE A 4 14.48 -30.90 1.05
N SER A 5 14.68 -30.28 -0.11
CA SER A 5 14.58 -28.81 -0.22
C SER A 5 13.10 -28.42 -0.29
N ARG A 6 12.41 -28.49 0.86
CA ARG A 6 11.13 -27.79 1.01
C ARG A 6 11.44 -26.29 1.01
N LYS A 7 11.47 -25.67 -0.17
CA LYS A 7 11.28 -24.21 -0.28
C LYS A 7 9.98 -23.91 0.46
N SER A 8 10.04 -23.19 1.58
CA SER A 8 8.82 -22.75 2.27
C SER A 8 7.97 -22.00 1.25
N LYS A 9 6.78 -22.51 0.95
CA LYS A 9 5.83 -21.83 0.09
C LYS A 9 5.46 -20.53 0.81
N VAL A 10 5.81 -19.39 0.24
CA VAL A 10 5.47 -18.08 0.80
C VAL A 10 3.94 -18.00 0.92
N ASP A 11 3.45 -17.71 2.12
CA ASP A 11 2.03 -17.47 2.35
C ASP A 11 1.72 -16.01 1.98
N TYR A 12 1.39 -15.79 0.72
CA TYR A 12 1.07 -14.45 0.21
C TYR A 12 -0.18 -13.86 0.87
N ASP A 13 -1.11 -14.67 1.37
CA ASP A 13 -2.29 -14.19 2.11
C ASP A 13 -1.89 -13.64 3.49
N LEU A 14 -0.94 -14.28 4.17
CA LEU A 14 -0.38 -13.75 5.42
C LEU A 14 0.38 -12.44 5.16
N VAL A 15 1.29 -12.43 4.19
CA VAL A 15 2.09 -11.24 3.84
C VAL A 15 1.17 -10.08 3.45
N PHE A 16 0.15 -10.34 2.63
CA PHE A 16 -0.84 -9.34 2.24
C PHE A 16 -1.53 -8.71 3.46
N ARG A 17 -2.02 -9.54 4.40
CA ARG A 17 -2.73 -9.04 5.59
C ARG A 17 -1.82 -8.19 6.49
N GLU A 18 -0.57 -8.57 6.64
CA GLU A 18 0.41 -7.81 7.43
C GLU A 18 0.73 -6.47 6.77
N GLN A 19 0.99 -6.48 5.46
CA GLN A 19 1.22 -5.25 4.71
C GLN A 19 0.01 -4.33 4.69
N TYR A 20 -1.21 -4.86 4.52
CA TYR A 20 -2.42 -4.05 4.52
C TYR A 20 -2.69 -3.41 5.88
N LYS A 21 -2.43 -4.11 6.99
CA LYS A 21 -2.47 -3.51 8.33
C LYS A 21 -1.46 -2.39 8.50
N SER A 22 -0.24 -2.56 7.97
CA SER A 22 0.79 -1.53 7.99
C SER A 22 0.39 -0.31 7.16
N LEU A 23 -0.13 -0.53 5.95
CA LEU A 23 -0.64 0.51 5.07
C LEU A 23 -1.70 1.34 5.78
N ASN A 24 -2.68 0.71 6.40
CA ASN A 24 -3.77 1.42 7.09
C ASN A 24 -3.27 2.33 8.22
N ARG A 25 -2.18 1.96 8.91
CA ARG A 25 -1.56 2.82 9.92
C ARG A 25 -0.91 4.05 9.31
N ILE A 26 -0.15 3.87 8.22
CA ILE A 26 0.50 4.99 7.51
C ILE A 26 -0.55 5.92 6.93
N HIS A 27 -1.62 5.37 6.36
CA HIS A 27 -2.71 6.16 5.80
C HIS A 27 -3.45 6.95 6.88
N GLN A 28 -3.67 6.35 8.06
CA GLN A 28 -4.23 7.09 9.20
C GLN A 28 -3.29 8.20 9.67
N GLN A 29 -1.98 7.93 9.78
CA GLN A 29 -0.98 8.95 10.09
C GLN A 29 -0.99 10.09 9.08
N ALA A 30 -1.09 9.78 7.78
CA ALA A 30 -1.19 10.78 6.73
C ALA A 30 -2.41 11.68 6.92
N ARG A 31 -3.56 11.12 7.28
CA ARG A 31 -4.79 11.90 7.52
C ARG A 31 -4.67 12.85 8.72
N ASP A 32 -4.08 12.37 9.80
CA ASP A 32 -3.93 13.11 11.06
C ASP A 32 -2.80 14.17 10.99
N GLU A 33 -1.94 14.10 9.97
CA GLU A 33 -0.84 15.05 9.78
C GLU A 33 -1.33 16.44 9.34
N LEU A 34 -0.83 17.49 10.01
CA LEU A 34 -1.18 18.88 9.76
C LEU A 34 -0.18 19.56 8.81
N ASP A 35 1.09 19.13 8.81
CA ASP A 35 2.08 19.63 7.88
C ASP A 35 1.85 18.99 6.49
N TYR A 36 1.45 19.81 5.51
CA TYR A 36 1.12 19.31 4.18
C TYR A 36 2.32 18.72 3.43
N LYS A 37 3.57 19.10 3.74
CA LYS A 37 4.76 18.48 3.14
C LYS A 37 5.00 17.08 3.69
N VAL A 38 4.78 16.90 5.00
CA VAL A 38 4.86 15.58 5.65
C VAL A 38 3.70 14.70 5.19
N LYS A 39 2.48 15.26 5.12
CA LYS A 39 1.28 14.57 4.60
C LYS A 39 1.47 14.10 3.17
N GLU A 40 2.05 14.92 2.28
CA GLU A 40 2.41 14.50 0.91
C GLU A 40 3.33 13.29 0.93
N SER A 41 4.43 13.36 1.69
CA SER A 41 5.42 12.27 1.82
C SER A 41 4.78 10.97 2.32
N LEU A 42 3.86 11.06 3.29
CA LEU A 42 3.13 9.90 3.79
C LEU A 42 2.17 9.31 2.74
N MET A 43 1.48 10.16 1.98
CA MET A 43 0.57 9.72 0.92
C MET A 43 1.29 9.08 -0.27
N GLU A 44 2.51 9.54 -0.62
CA GLU A 44 3.36 8.83 -1.60
C GLU A 44 3.65 7.39 -1.15
N VAL A 45 3.97 7.20 0.13
CA VAL A 45 4.17 5.87 0.70
C VAL A 45 2.88 5.04 0.68
N VAL A 46 1.72 5.64 0.94
CA VAL A 46 0.42 4.94 0.85
C VAL A 46 0.17 4.42 -0.57
N VAL A 47 0.40 5.23 -1.60
CA VAL A 47 0.22 4.83 -3.01
C VAL A 47 1.16 3.68 -3.37
N GLU A 48 2.44 3.77 -3.01
CA GLU A 48 3.40 2.68 -3.25
C GLU A 48 3.03 1.40 -2.49
N LYS A 49 2.52 1.51 -1.26
CA LYS A 49 2.05 0.34 -0.50
C LYS A 49 0.84 -0.33 -1.14
N TYR A 50 -0.08 0.42 -1.75
CA TYR A 50 -1.16 -0.19 -2.54
C TYR A 50 -0.65 -0.92 -3.78
N ARG A 51 0.39 -0.40 -4.44
CA ARG A 51 1.06 -1.10 -5.54
C ARG A 51 1.70 -2.41 -5.06
N GLU A 52 2.39 -2.41 -3.92
CA GLU A 52 2.96 -3.63 -3.32
C GLU A 52 1.86 -4.68 -3.02
N LEU A 53 0.69 -4.25 -2.51
CA LEU A 53 -0.45 -5.14 -2.26
C LEU A 53 -0.97 -5.79 -3.56
N LEU A 54 -1.07 -5.01 -4.65
CA LEU A 54 -1.46 -5.54 -5.96
C LEU A 54 -0.43 -6.56 -6.48
N GLU A 55 0.87 -6.31 -6.30
CA GLU A 55 1.90 -7.29 -6.66
C GLU A 55 1.79 -8.59 -5.84
N LEU A 56 1.36 -8.53 -4.58
CA LEU A 56 1.12 -9.73 -3.77
C LEU A 56 -0.10 -10.52 -4.29
N ILE A 57 -1.13 -9.83 -4.79
CA ILE A 57 -2.26 -10.48 -5.47
C ILE A 57 -1.79 -11.19 -6.73
N ASP A 58 -1.00 -10.53 -7.57
CA ASP A 58 -0.41 -11.13 -8.77
C ASP A 58 0.47 -12.35 -8.46
N LYS A 59 1.17 -12.34 -7.32
CA LYS A 59 1.98 -13.46 -6.82
C LYS A 59 1.16 -14.61 -6.22
N GLY A 60 -0.13 -14.40 -5.95
CA GLY A 60 -1.07 -15.44 -5.53
C GLY A 60 -1.81 -15.20 -4.21
N ALA A 61 -1.81 -13.99 -3.66
CA ALA A 61 -2.72 -13.62 -2.58
C ALA A 61 -4.18 -13.62 -3.10
N LYS A 62 -5.10 -14.23 -2.35
CA LYS A 62 -6.52 -14.41 -2.71
C LYS A 62 -7.35 -13.21 -2.32
N GLN A 63 -7.06 -12.06 -2.91
CA GLN A 63 -7.82 -10.82 -2.74
C GLN A 63 -8.34 -10.33 -4.09
N ASP A 64 -9.34 -9.44 -4.08
CA ASP A 64 -9.90 -8.87 -5.30
C ASP A 64 -9.02 -7.71 -5.82
N PRO A 65 -8.30 -7.86 -6.96
CA PRO A 65 -7.45 -6.79 -7.47
C PRO A 65 -8.23 -5.51 -7.80
N LYS A 66 -9.47 -5.62 -8.29
CA LYS A 66 -10.27 -4.43 -8.67
C LYS A 66 -10.60 -3.56 -7.47
N HIS A 67 -10.84 -4.18 -6.31
CA HIS A 67 -11.04 -3.45 -5.06
C HIS A 67 -9.81 -2.63 -4.70
N PHE A 68 -8.61 -3.23 -4.74
CA PHE A 68 -7.36 -2.56 -4.38
C PHE A 68 -6.89 -1.56 -5.43
N GLU A 69 -7.18 -1.78 -6.72
CA GLU A 69 -6.99 -0.77 -7.77
C GLU A 69 -7.82 0.49 -7.52
N ALA A 70 -9.09 0.33 -7.12
CA ALA A 70 -9.96 1.45 -6.79
C ALA A 70 -9.45 2.21 -5.55
N LEU A 71 -9.01 1.50 -4.51
CA LEU A 71 -8.42 2.13 -3.31
C LEU A 71 -7.12 2.88 -3.64
N LYS A 72 -6.26 2.29 -4.48
CA LYS A 72 -5.04 2.93 -4.95
C LYS A 72 -5.36 4.22 -5.70
N LYS A 73 -6.31 4.18 -6.64
CA LYS A 73 -6.72 5.35 -7.41
C LYS A 73 -7.23 6.49 -6.51
N ASN A 74 -8.05 6.17 -5.50
CA ASN A 74 -8.50 7.16 -4.54
C ASN A 74 -7.33 7.80 -3.78
N ALA A 75 -6.30 7.02 -3.42
CA ALA A 75 -5.10 7.54 -2.77
C ALA A 75 -4.24 8.40 -3.73
N GLU A 76 -4.18 8.06 -5.01
CA GLU A 76 -3.52 8.87 -6.05
C GLU A 76 -4.24 10.21 -6.24
N ASP A 77 -5.57 10.23 -6.28
CA ASP A 77 -6.38 11.45 -6.39
C ASP A 77 -6.21 12.36 -5.14
N GLU A 78 -6.14 11.77 -3.95
CA GLU A 78 -5.87 12.48 -2.70
C GLU A 78 -4.45 13.07 -2.67
N LEU A 79 -3.45 12.28 -3.06
CA LEU A 79 -2.07 12.73 -3.19
C LEU A 79 -1.95 13.91 -4.18
N GLN A 80 -2.60 13.83 -5.34
CA GLN A 80 -2.58 14.92 -6.32
C GLN A 80 -3.19 16.20 -5.74
N THR A 81 -4.26 16.07 -4.96
CA THR A 81 -4.88 17.22 -4.27
C THR A 81 -3.89 17.86 -3.28
N ILE A 82 -3.18 17.05 -2.50
CA ILE A 82 -2.17 17.53 -1.55
C ILE A 82 -0.99 18.20 -2.27
N LYS A 83 -0.51 17.64 -3.39
CA LYS A 83 0.55 18.24 -4.21
C LYS A 83 0.16 19.63 -4.70
N ASN A 84 -1.04 19.78 -5.23
CA ASN A 84 -1.54 21.09 -5.66
C ASN A 84 -1.57 22.10 -4.50
N ILE A 85 -1.98 21.67 -3.29
CA ILE A 85 -1.97 22.55 -2.10
C ILE A 85 -0.55 23.00 -1.74
N ASN A 86 0.43 22.09 -1.80
CA ASN A 86 1.83 22.42 -1.52
C ASN A 86 2.48 23.29 -2.59
N GLU A 87 2.07 23.16 -3.85
CA GLU A 87 2.53 24.03 -4.94
C GLU A 87 1.97 25.45 -4.83
N ASP A 88 0.76 25.61 -4.29
CA ASP A 88 0.08 26.88 -4.07
C ASP A 88 0.49 27.60 -2.75
N ALA A 89 1.28 26.95 -1.88
CA ALA A 89 1.66 27.42 -0.54
C ALA A 89 3.06 28.07 -0.45
#